data_AF-A0A091LTU6-F1
#
_entry.id   AF-A0A091LTU6-F1
#
_cell.length_a   1.000
_cell.length_b   1.000
_cell.length_c   1.000
_cell.angle_alpha   90.00
_cell.angle_beta   90.00
_cell.angle_gamma   90.00
#
_symmetry.space_group_name_H-M   'P 1'
#
loop_
_entity.id
_entity.type
_entity.pdbx_description
1 polymer ?
#
loop_
_entity_poly.entity_id
_entity_poly.type
_entity_poly.pdbx_seq_one_letter_code
_entity_poly.pdbx_strand_id
1 'polypeptide(L)'
;NLSLDAEFLLRDVSELDLVTGGVPSILLVHGALSFPLCLDSSYRCFLAAARYGRGRVVVATHESQLFSPKLARFLLNAVHWLDAGRKGLVSVDASLKKLCSLLSQGGVKSQVSQLTGDISVYCCSSYNDKEVERVHAFVAEGGGLLIGGQAWYWASQNRGKAAVAKYRFGLSILGQSVQAAKHPAVGSGEHYHFRKALALFNRHVDKHEELKAPLKDWLQRLAQDCAAFLHIPAHDCPAYASLHRLLTKVLQRSGIPQVSRHCPVKSNSKEAVLLCMATELSLTMTDSAALVQKSAAGICALPVTVEIDGTNP
;
A
#
# COMPACT_ATOMS: atom_id res chain seq x y z
N ASN A 1 2.84 14.06 15.14
CA ASN A 1 2.85 14.87 13.90
C ASN A 1 3.63 14.06 12.88
N LEU A 2 3.00 13.61 11.78
CA LEU A 2 3.63 12.71 10.81
C LEU A 2 4.81 13.36 10.06
N SER A 3 4.78 14.68 9.86
CA SER A 3 5.89 15.40 9.22
C SER A 3 7.16 15.33 10.07
N LEU A 4 7.05 15.55 11.38
CA LEU A 4 8.17 15.40 12.31
C LEU A 4 8.67 13.95 12.38
N ASP A 5 7.77 12.98 12.22
CA ASP A 5 8.16 11.57 12.16
C ASP A 5 8.97 11.24 10.91
N ALA A 6 8.54 11.74 9.74
CA ALA A 6 9.29 11.59 8.49
C ALA A 6 10.65 12.28 8.56
N GLU A 7 10.72 13.51 9.08
CA GLU A 7 11.98 14.23 9.29
C GLU A 7 12.92 13.51 10.25
N PHE A 8 12.38 12.89 11.31
CA PHE A 8 13.19 12.08 12.22
C PHE A 8 13.78 10.87 11.50
N LEU A 9 12.96 10.13 10.75
CA LEU A 9 13.36 8.92 10.04
C LEU A 9 14.40 9.21 8.95
N LEU A 10 14.26 10.35 8.28
CA LEU A 10 15.09 10.75 7.14
C LEU A 10 16.20 11.73 7.50
N ARG A 11 16.49 11.91 8.80
CA ARG A 11 17.57 12.78 9.25
C ARG A 11 18.91 12.33 8.64
N ASP A 12 19.57 13.25 7.96
CA ASP A 12 20.82 13.01 7.22
C ASP A 12 20.68 11.92 6.12
N VAL A 13 19.47 11.76 5.56
CA VAL A 13 19.15 10.84 4.46
C VAL A 13 18.40 11.61 3.37
N SER A 14 19.10 12.03 2.32
CA SER A 14 18.50 12.68 1.15
C SER A 14 18.06 11.69 0.06
N GLU A 15 18.71 10.52 0.01
CA GLU A 15 18.48 9.49 -1.00
C GLU A 15 18.51 8.10 -0.35
N LEU A 16 17.67 7.20 -0.85
CA LEU A 16 17.56 5.81 -0.42
C LEU A 16 17.98 4.89 -1.58
N ASP A 17 19.13 4.23 -1.44
CA ASP A 17 19.64 3.27 -2.42
C ASP A 17 19.03 1.88 -2.18
N LEU A 18 18.02 1.52 -2.98
CA LEU A 18 17.32 0.25 -2.88
C LEU A 18 18.00 -0.89 -3.64
N VAL A 19 19.15 -0.65 -4.29
CA VAL A 19 19.96 -1.67 -4.98
C VAL A 19 20.70 -2.50 -3.94
N THR A 20 19.97 -3.40 -3.29
CA THR A 20 20.39 -4.16 -2.10
C THR A 20 20.54 -5.66 -2.36
N GLY A 21 20.49 -6.08 -3.63
CA GLY A 21 20.57 -7.48 -4.06
C GLY A 21 19.21 -8.19 -4.17
N GLY A 22 18.13 -7.54 -3.70
CA GLY A 22 16.75 -7.99 -3.85
C GLY A 22 15.96 -7.14 -4.83
N VAL A 23 14.84 -7.69 -5.32
CA VAL A 23 13.89 -6.95 -6.16
C VAL A 23 12.75 -6.44 -5.28
N PRO A 24 12.57 -5.10 -5.14
CA PRO A 24 11.53 -4.56 -4.27
C PRO A 24 10.11 -4.77 -4.83
N SER A 25 9.18 -5.06 -3.92
CA SER A 25 7.74 -4.88 -4.14
C SER A 25 7.33 -3.40 -4.07
N ILE A 26 6.03 -3.11 -4.21
CA ILE A 26 5.43 -1.78 -4.02
C ILE A 26 4.57 -1.77 -2.74
N LEU A 27 4.55 -0.65 -2.01
CA LEU A 27 3.65 -0.40 -0.88
C LEU A 27 2.40 0.36 -1.31
N LEU A 28 1.26 -0.11 -0.81
CA LEU A 28 0.04 0.67 -0.71
C LEU A 28 -0.02 1.33 0.67
N VAL A 29 0.06 2.66 0.70
CA VAL A 29 0.01 3.46 1.92
C VAL A 29 -1.41 3.99 2.12
N HIS A 30 -2.20 3.30 2.95
CA HIS A 30 -3.65 3.48 3.02
C HIS A 30 -4.20 3.79 4.42
N GLY A 31 -3.37 3.79 5.46
CA GLY A 31 -3.74 4.18 6.82
C GLY A 31 -3.91 5.69 6.98
N ALA A 32 -4.69 6.12 7.97
CA ALA A 32 -4.78 7.56 8.29
C ALA A 32 -3.48 8.10 8.92
N LEU A 33 -2.75 7.22 9.61
CA LEU A 33 -1.51 7.53 10.34
C LEU A 33 -0.27 6.91 9.69
N SER A 34 -0.38 6.54 8.41
CA SER A 34 0.73 6.06 7.60
C SER A 34 1.23 7.15 6.65
N PHE A 35 2.51 7.09 6.29
CA PHE A 35 3.13 8.05 5.39
C PHE A 35 4.28 7.40 4.60
N PRO A 36 4.47 7.79 3.33
CA PRO A 36 5.58 7.29 2.52
C PRO A 36 6.91 7.91 2.99
N LEU A 37 8.00 7.19 2.79
CA LEU A 37 9.39 7.63 3.04
C LEU A 37 10.26 7.57 1.78
N CYS A 38 9.85 6.77 0.80
CA CYS A 38 10.52 6.60 -0.49
C CYS A 38 9.48 6.41 -1.59
N LEU A 39 9.50 7.29 -2.59
CA LEU A 39 8.65 7.25 -3.78
C LEU A 39 9.52 7.39 -5.02
N ASP A 40 9.16 6.70 -6.11
CA ASP A 40 9.70 7.05 -7.42
C ASP A 40 8.86 8.11 -8.15
N SER A 41 9.28 8.45 -9.37
CA SER A 41 8.58 9.39 -10.26
C SER A 41 7.17 8.94 -10.68
N SER A 42 6.83 7.66 -10.50
CA SER A 42 5.49 7.11 -10.74
C SER A 42 4.68 6.97 -9.44
N TYR A 43 5.16 7.58 -8.35
CA TYR A 43 4.54 7.56 -7.02
C TYR A 43 4.43 6.14 -6.42
N ARG A 44 5.25 5.19 -6.87
CA ARG A 44 5.33 3.85 -6.26
C ARG A 44 6.15 3.95 -4.98
N CYS A 45 5.60 3.44 -3.88
CA CYS A 45 6.22 3.53 -2.57
C CYS A 45 7.05 2.27 -2.25
N PHE A 46 8.24 2.44 -1.68
CA PHE A 46 9.14 1.32 -1.34
C PHE A 46 9.50 1.23 0.14
N LEU A 47 9.39 2.37 0.85
CA LEU A 47 9.57 2.46 2.29
C LEU A 47 8.46 3.35 2.82
N ALA A 48 7.79 2.92 3.88
CA ALA A 48 6.74 3.70 4.53
C ALA A 48 6.77 3.45 6.03
N ALA A 49 6.20 4.39 6.78
CA ALA A 49 6.01 4.25 8.21
C ALA A 49 4.57 4.51 8.61
N ALA A 50 4.19 4.03 9.79
CA ALA A 50 2.89 4.26 10.37
C ALA A 50 2.94 4.32 11.90
N ARG A 51 1.99 5.05 12.48
CA ARG A 51 1.63 4.91 13.89
C ARG A 51 0.41 4.02 14.01
N TYR A 52 0.43 3.11 14.99
CA TYR A 52 -0.68 2.20 15.23
C TYR A 52 -0.84 1.92 16.72
N GLY A 53 -2.04 2.17 17.27
CA GLY A 53 -2.23 2.20 18.71
C GLY A 53 -1.25 3.17 19.37
N ARG A 54 -0.47 2.67 20.34
CA ARG A 54 0.63 3.42 20.97
C ARG A 54 1.98 3.21 20.29
N GLY A 55 2.08 2.26 19.37
CA GLY A 55 3.33 1.86 18.73
C GLY A 55 3.55 2.49 17.36
N ARG A 56 4.60 1.98 16.71
CA ARG A 56 5.18 2.53 15.48
C ARG A 56 5.64 1.39 14.58
N VAL A 57 5.53 1.60 13.27
CA VAL A 57 5.87 0.60 12.26
C VAL A 57 6.67 1.24 11.13
N VAL A 58 7.71 0.57 10.67
CA VAL A 58 8.43 0.87 9.42
C VAL A 58 8.39 -0.38 8.54
N VAL A 59 7.97 -0.22 7.29
CA VAL A 59 7.84 -1.31 6.32
C VAL A 59 8.77 -1.05 5.13
N ALA A 60 9.52 -2.09 4.78
CA ALA A 60 10.40 -2.19 3.61
C ALA A 60 9.85 -3.24 2.63
N THR A 61 10.10 -3.04 1.33
CA THR A 61 9.57 -3.91 0.26
C THR A 61 10.50 -5.02 -0.19
N HIS A 62 11.56 -5.27 0.58
CA HIS A 62 12.38 -6.47 0.50
C HIS A 62 13.20 -6.65 1.78
N GLU A 63 13.43 -7.89 2.23
CA GLU A 63 14.20 -8.17 3.45
C GLU A 63 15.66 -7.69 3.36
N SER A 64 16.26 -7.73 2.16
CA SER A 64 17.64 -7.25 1.92
C SER A 64 17.83 -5.76 2.21
N GLN A 65 16.76 -4.97 2.19
CA GLN A 65 16.81 -3.55 2.54
C GLN A 65 17.09 -3.37 4.04
N LEU A 66 16.68 -4.33 4.89
CA LEU A 66 16.82 -4.23 6.34
C LEU A 66 18.23 -4.52 6.87
N PHE A 67 19.16 -4.95 6.03
CA PHE A 67 20.54 -5.19 6.46
C PHE A 67 21.57 -4.67 5.45
N SER A 68 21.16 -3.81 4.52
CA SER A 68 22.06 -3.19 3.55
C SER A 68 22.83 -2.04 4.19
N PRO A 69 24.18 -2.03 4.14
CA PRO A 69 24.98 -0.89 4.59
C PRO A 69 24.61 0.44 3.90
N LYS A 70 24.10 0.36 2.67
CA LYS A 70 23.62 1.52 1.89
C LYS A 70 22.46 2.27 2.57
N LEU A 71 21.72 1.58 3.43
CA LEU A 71 20.59 2.13 4.18
C LEU A 71 20.92 2.28 5.68
N ALA A 72 22.19 2.17 6.08
CA ALA A 72 22.57 2.10 7.49
C ALA A 72 22.08 3.30 8.32
N ARG A 73 22.25 4.53 7.81
CA ARG A 73 21.76 5.74 8.49
C ARG A 73 20.25 5.71 8.68
N PHE A 74 19.50 5.36 7.64
CA PHE A 74 18.05 5.23 7.69
C PHE A 74 17.61 4.15 8.69
N LEU A 75 18.24 2.98 8.69
CA LEU A 75 17.89 1.88 9.60
C LEU A 75 18.16 2.23 11.07
N LEU A 76 19.25 2.94 11.36
CA LEU A 76 19.52 3.44 12.71
C LEU A 76 18.46 4.45 13.15
N ASN A 77 18.12 5.42 12.30
CA ASN A 77 17.03 6.37 12.56
C ASN A 77 15.70 5.64 12.79
N ALA A 78 15.39 4.63 11.96
CA ALA A 78 14.19 3.82 12.08
C ALA A 78 14.12 3.11 13.43
N VAL A 79 15.17 2.43 13.86
CA VAL A 79 15.17 1.73 15.16
C VAL A 79 15.02 2.71 16.33
N HIS A 80 15.70 3.87 16.30
CA HIS A 80 15.51 4.90 17.33
C HIS A 80 14.09 5.47 17.36
N TRP A 81 13.50 5.69 16.18
CA TRP A 81 12.13 6.15 16.07
C TRP A 81 11.15 5.11 16.61
N LEU A 82 11.36 3.84 16.30
CA LEU A 82 10.53 2.71 16.73
C LEU A 82 10.62 2.45 18.24
N ASP A 83 11.81 2.61 18.83
CA ASP A 83 12.02 2.47 20.28
C ASP A 83 11.24 3.51 21.09
N ALA A 84 11.06 4.71 20.50
CA ALA A 84 10.33 5.82 21.11
C ALA A 84 10.90 6.27 22.47
N GLY A 85 12.19 6.03 22.72
CA GLY A 85 12.87 6.41 23.96
C GLY A 85 12.66 5.43 25.12
N ARG A 86 12.04 4.27 24.88
CA ARG A 86 11.87 3.21 25.89
C ARG A 86 13.20 2.58 26.29
N LYS A 87 14.23 2.68 25.44
CA LYS A 87 15.57 2.11 25.69
C LYS A 87 15.53 0.61 26.01
N GLY A 88 14.53 -0.09 25.45
CA GLY A 88 14.39 -1.53 25.60
C GLY A 88 15.33 -2.27 24.65
N LEU A 89 15.27 -3.59 24.72
CA LEU A 89 16.02 -4.46 23.83
C LEU A 89 15.44 -4.42 22.40
N VAL A 90 16.31 -4.40 21.39
CA VAL A 90 15.94 -4.63 19.98
C VAL A 90 16.09 -6.11 19.67
N SER A 91 14.99 -6.79 19.40
CA SER A 91 14.99 -8.20 19.00
C SER A 91 14.90 -8.33 17.49
N VAL A 92 15.78 -9.15 16.93
CA VAL A 92 15.92 -9.37 15.49
C VAL A 92 15.61 -10.82 15.19
N ASP A 93 14.67 -11.07 14.28
CA ASP A 93 14.39 -12.41 13.80
C ASP A 93 15.63 -13.05 13.16
N ALA A 94 15.74 -14.37 13.25
CA ALA A 94 16.90 -15.12 12.75
C ALA A 94 17.17 -14.88 11.24
N SER A 95 16.12 -14.65 10.45
CA SER A 95 16.22 -14.34 9.02
C SER A 95 16.97 -13.01 8.75
N LEU A 96 16.96 -12.09 9.72
CA LEU A 96 17.57 -10.76 9.62
C LEU A 96 18.84 -10.63 10.46
N LYS A 97 19.50 -11.72 10.86
CA LYS A 97 20.70 -11.69 11.74
C LYS A 97 21.79 -10.69 11.31
N LYS A 98 21.90 -10.38 10.00
CA LYS A 98 22.85 -9.41 9.45
C LYS A 98 22.57 -7.98 9.95
N LEU A 99 21.33 -7.64 10.27
CA LEU A 99 20.94 -6.36 10.86
C LEU A 99 21.63 -6.11 12.21
N CYS A 100 21.87 -7.14 13.03
CA CYS A 100 22.54 -6.96 14.33
C CYS A 100 23.94 -6.35 14.20
N SER A 101 24.70 -6.75 13.17
CA SER A 101 26.02 -6.19 12.89
C SER A 101 25.94 -4.70 12.55
N LEU A 102 24.99 -4.33 11.69
CA LEU A 102 24.73 -2.95 11.29
C LEU A 102 24.30 -2.08 12.49
N LEU A 103 23.41 -2.59 13.34
CA LEU A 103 22.95 -1.89 14.55
C LEU A 103 24.07 -1.69 15.57
N SER A 104 24.93 -2.71 15.75
CA SER A 104 26.06 -2.65 16.68
C SER A 104 27.06 -1.56 16.29
N GLN A 105 27.31 -1.38 14.98
CA GLN A 105 28.16 -0.28 14.48
C GLN A 105 27.60 1.11 14.81
N GLY A 106 26.28 1.24 14.95
CA GLY A 106 25.60 2.45 15.40
C GLY A 106 25.35 2.53 16.91
N GLY A 107 25.93 1.62 17.71
CA GLY A 107 25.79 1.61 19.17
C GLY A 107 24.43 1.12 19.69
N VAL A 108 23.61 0.50 18.84
CA VAL A 108 22.30 -0.04 19.23
C VAL A 108 22.45 -1.49 19.70
N LYS A 109 22.07 -1.75 20.95
CA LYS A 109 22.05 -3.10 21.51
C LYS A 109 20.91 -3.90 20.87
N SER A 110 21.26 -4.99 20.20
CA SER A 110 20.30 -5.89 19.58
C SER A 110 20.68 -7.35 19.82
N GLN A 111 19.69 -8.23 19.83
CA GLN A 111 19.91 -9.68 19.93
C GLN A 111 19.04 -10.42 18.92
N VAL A 112 19.51 -11.58 18.49
CA VAL A 112 18.70 -12.48 17.67
C VAL A 112 17.76 -13.25 18.58
N SER A 113 16.45 -13.00 18.47
CA SER A 113 15.43 -13.66 19.27
C SER A 113 14.05 -13.49 18.61
N GLN A 114 13.11 -14.34 19.01
CA GLN A 114 11.69 -14.14 18.70
C GLN A 114 11.13 -12.97 19.50
N LEU A 115 9.91 -12.54 19.15
CA LEU A 115 9.14 -11.63 19.99
C LEU A 115 8.99 -12.25 21.40
N THR A 116 9.21 -11.47 22.44
CA THR A 116 9.13 -11.74 23.89
C THR A 116 8.59 -10.49 24.59
N GLY A 117 8.32 -10.54 25.90
CA GLY A 117 7.62 -9.45 26.60
C GLY A 117 8.45 -8.19 26.92
N ASP A 118 9.79 -8.29 26.90
CA ASP A 118 10.74 -7.28 27.37
C ASP A 118 11.41 -6.47 26.24
N ILE A 119 10.85 -6.54 25.04
CA ILE A 119 11.41 -5.92 23.82
C ILE A 119 10.79 -4.54 23.57
N SER A 120 11.61 -3.58 23.13
CA SER A 120 11.09 -2.32 22.59
C SER A 120 10.83 -2.42 21.09
N VAL A 121 11.78 -2.94 20.31
CA VAL A 121 11.67 -3.04 18.86
C VAL A 121 11.83 -4.48 18.38
N TYR A 122 10.89 -4.95 17.56
CA TYR A 122 10.98 -6.23 16.87
C TYR A 122 11.26 -6.03 15.39
N CYS A 123 12.27 -6.71 14.86
CA CYS A 123 12.68 -6.66 13.47
C CYS A 123 12.46 -8.03 12.81
N CYS A 124 11.67 -8.12 11.73
CA CYS A 124 11.39 -9.40 11.05
C CYS A 124 11.20 -9.24 9.53
N SER A 125 11.34 -10.30 8.74
CA SER A 125 11.11 -10.24 7.28
C SER A 125 9.62 -10.38 6.92
N SER A 126 8.99 -11.34 7.55
CA SER A 126 7.57 -11.63 7.48
C SER A 126 7.18 -12.36 8.76
N TYR A 127 5.88 -12.45 9.02
CA TYR A 127 5.35 -13.26 10.09
C TYR A 127 4.18 -14.08 9.56
N ASN A 128 4.02 -15.29 10.10
CA ASN A 128 2.96 -16.21 9.66
C ASN A 128 1.63 -15.89 10.37
N ASP A 129 0.53 -16.51 9.92
CA ASP A 129 -0.82 -16.26 10.46
C ASP A 129 -0.92 -16.46 11.99
N LYS A 130 -0.10 -17.33 12.58
CA LYS A 130 -0.10 -17.58 14.03
C LYS A 130 0.56 -16.44 14.81
N GLU A 131 1.42 -15.66 14.16
CA GLU A 131 2.17 -14.55 14.77
C GLU A 131 1.50 -13.20 14.54
N VAL A 132 0.60 -13.10 13.55
CA VAL A 132 -0.12 -11.86 13.18
C VAL A 132 -0.68 -11.17 14.43
N GLU A 133 -1.54 -11.85 15.19
CA GLU A 133 -2.23 -11.24 16.34
C GLU A 133 -1.26 -10.81 17.44
N ARG A 134 -0.19 -11.58 17.65
CA ARG A 134 0.85 -11.27 18.63
C ARG A 134 1.65 -10.02 18.25
N VAL A 135 2.05 -9.91 16.99
CA VAL A 135 2.76 -8.73 16.46
C VAL A 135 1.84 -7.51 16.48
N HIS A 136 0.57 -7.68 16.13
CA HIS A 136 -0.43 -6.61 16.20
C HIS A 136 -0.63 -6.09 17.62
N ALA A 137 -0.80 -6.97 18.60
CA ALA A 137 -0.93 -6.60 20.01
C ALA A 137 0.32 -5.86 20.51
N PHE A 138 1.51 -6.39 20.22
CA PHE A 138 2.78 -5.77 20.59
C PHE A 138 2.88 -4.32 20.08
N VAL A 139 2.59 -4.08 18.79
CA VAL A 139 2.61 -2.71 18.24
C VAL A 139 1.49 -1.87 18.86
N ALA A 140 0.27 -2.39 18.98
CA ALA A 140 -0.84 -1.63 19.56
C ALA A 140 -0.54 -1.14 20.99
N GLU A 141 0.16 -1.96 21.77
CA GLU A 141 0.52 -1.67 23.15
C GLU A 141 1.69 -0.70 23.31
N GLY A 142 2.43 -0.40 22.24
CA GLY A 142 3.55 0.55 22.26
C GLY A 142 4.82 0.06 21.59
N GLY A 143 4.86 -1.20 21.15
CA GLY A 143 5.98 -1.82 20.46
C GLY A 143 6.34 -1.12 19.15
N GLY A 144 7.62 -1.24 18.78
CA GLY A 144 8.14 -0.79 17.50
C GLY A 144 8.35 -1.97 16.57
N LEU A 145 7.82 -1.92 15.35
CA LEU A 145 8.01 -2.97 14.35
C LEU A 145 8.82 -2.44 13.16
N LEU A 146 9.95 -3.08 12.87
CA LEU A 146 10.66 -2.95 11.61
C LEU A 146 10.41 -4.23 10.80
N ILE A 147 9.77 -4.11 9.64
CA ILE A 147 9.44 -5.27 8.82
C ILE A 147 9.83 -5.08 7.36
N GLY A 148 10.33 -6.13 6.72
CA GLY A 148 10.83 -6.05 5.35
C GLY A 148 10.60 -7.33 4.60
N GLY A 149 9.74 -7.29 3.58
CA GLY A 149 9.41 -8.48 2.81
C GLY A 149 8.93 -8.13 1.42
N GLN A 150 8.57 -9.14 0.64
CA GLN A 150 8.06 -8.97 -0.71
C GLN A 150 6.87 -9.89 -0.95
N ALA A 151 5.97 -9.47 -1.85
CA ALA A 151 4.79 -10.25 -2.22
C ALA A 151 4.84 -10.74 -3.67
N TRP A 152 5.77 -10.24 -4.49
CA TRP A 152 5.85 -10.58 -5.91
C TRP A 152 6.21 -12.05 -6.16
N TYR A 153 7.03 -12.65 -5.29
CA TYR A 153 7.40 -14.05 -5.43
C TYR A 153 6.17 -14.94 -5.25
N TRP A 154 5.40 -14.68 -4.19
CA TRP A 154 4.13 -15.38 -3.96
C TRP A 154 3.15 -15.16 -5.10
N ALA A 155 3.03 -13.92 -5.59
CA ALA A 155 2.16 -13.57 -6.72
C ALA A 155 2.51 -14.37 -7.99
N SER A 156 3.80 -14.55 -8.26
CA SER A 156 4.28 -15.31 -9.42
C SER A 156 3.84 -16.78 -9.40
N GLN A 157 3.71 -17.36 -8.20
CA GLN A 157 3.28 -18.73 -7.95
C GLN A 157 1.75 -18.87 -7.83
N ASN A 158 1.03 -17.76 -7.66
CA ASN A 158 -0.40 -17.73 -7.38
C ASN A 158 -1.14 -16.81 -8.36
N ARG A 159 -0.99 -17.09 -9.66
CA ARG A 159 -1.61 -16.29 -10.72
C ARG A 159 -3.13 -16.20 -10.53
N GLY A 160 -3.69 -15.00 -10.75
CA GLY A 160 -5.12 -14.73 -10.59
C GLY A 160 -5.57 -14.53 -9.15
N LYS A 161 -4.69 -14.70 -8.15
CA LYS A 161 -4.98 -14.31 -6.76
C LYS A 161 -4.43 -12.92 -6.48
N ALA A 162 -5.17 -12.13 -5.74
CA ALA A 162 -4.70 -10.84 -5.28
C ALA A 162 -3.56 -11.02 -4.26
N ALA A 163 -2.34 -10.76 -4.69
CA ALA A 163 -1.16 -10.82 -3.85
C ALA A 163 -0.99 -9.51 -3.07
N VAL A 164 -1.80 -9.36 -2.01
CA VAL A 164 -1.66 -8.25 -1.07
C VAL A 164 -1.32 -8.82 0.30
N ALA A 165 -0.05 -8.71 0.69
CA ALA A 165 0.36 -9.04 2.04
C ALA A 165 -0.16 -7.95 2.98
N LYS A 166 -1.04 -8.36 3.90
CA LYS A 166 -1.79 -7.45 4.76
C LYS A 166 -1.01 -7.18 6.03
N TYR A 167 -0.65 -5.92 6.23
CA TYR A 167 -0.29 -5.44 7.55
C TYR A 167 -1.43 -4.55 8.03
N ARG A 168 -2.13 -4.93 9.11
CA ARG A 168 -3.27 -4.14 9.65
C ARG A 168 -2.81 -2.82 10.31
N PHE A 169 -1.71 -2.24 9.86
CA PHE A 169 -1.11 -0.98 10.28
C PHE A 169 -1.37 0.16 9.29
N GLY A 170 -2.23 -0.06 8.28
CA GLY A 170 -2.47 0.92 7.20
C GLY A 170 -1.44 0.86 6.07
N LEU A 171 -0.68 -0.22 5.98
CA LEU A 171 0.35 -0.45 4.98
C LEU A 171 0.15 -1.85 4.39
N SER A 172 0.27 -2.01 3.08
CA SER A 172 0.20 -3.33 2.44
C SER A 172 1.31 -3.47 1.41
N ILE A 173 1.95 -4.64 1.34
CA ILE A 173 2.91 -4.96 0.28
C ILE A 173 2.15 -5.61 -0.87
N LEU A 174 2.34 -5.05 -2.06
CA LEU A 174 1.67 -5.50 -3.28
C LEU A 174 2.55 -6.47 -4.08
N GLY A 175 1.91 -7.36 -4.83
CA GLY A 175 2.55 -8.40 -5.63
C GLY A 175 3.28 -7.91 -6.88
N GLN A 176 3.27 -6.61 -7.18
CA GLN A 176 4.11 -6.07 -8.25
C GLN A 176 5.56 -5.92 -7.77
N SER A 177 6.49 -6.12 -8.69
CA SER A 177 7.91 -5.85 -8.50
C SER A 177 8.37 -4.67 -9.37
N VAL A 178 9.43 -4.00 -8.94
CA VAL A 178 10.09 -2.92 -9.70
C VAL A 178 11.58 -3.15 -9.67
N GLN A 179 12.29 -2.79 -10.74
CA GLN A 179 13.75 -2.78 -10.72
C GLN A 179 14.26 -1.89 -9.59
N ALA A 180 15.17 -2.42 -8.79
CA ALA A 180 15.79 -1.66 -7.71
C ALA A 180 16.55 -0.46 -8.27
N ALA A 181 16.35 0.71 -7.67
CA ALA A 181 17.02 1.94 -8.03
C ALA A 181 17.23 2.82 -6.79
N LYS A 182 17.92 3.94 -7.00
CA LYS A 182 18.05 4.99 -5.99
C LYS A 182 16.91 5.98 -6.16
N HIS A 183 16.33 6.40 -5.04
CA HIS A 183 15.19 7.32 -5.04
C HIS A 183 15.37 8.39 -3.98
N PRO A 184 14.85 9.61 -4.22
CA PRO A 184 14.86 10.65 -3.22
C PRO A 184 14.04 10.22 -2.00
N ALA A 185 14.53 10.58 -0.83
CA ALA A 185 13.76 10.49 0.41
C ALA A 185 12.58 11.47 0.35
N VAL A 186 11.38 11.03 0.75
CA VAL A 186 10.20 11.90 0.85
C VAL A 186 9.89 12.20 2.31
N GLY A 187 10.31 13.39 2.74
CA GLY A 187 10.16 13.90 4.10
C GLY A 187 8.85 14.64 4.32
N SER A 188 8.94 15.87 4.84
CA SER A 188 7.78 16.74 5.01
C SER A 188 7.35 17.33 3.66
N GLY A 189 6.03 17.35 3.41
CA GLY A 189 5.48 17.94 2.20
C GLY A 189 4.21 17.26 1.69
N GLU A 190 3.74 17.73 0.53
CA GLU A 190 2.64 17.09 -0.18
C GLU A 190 3.15 15.94 -1.04
N HIS A 191 2.99 14.71 -0.52
CA HIS A 191 3.32 13.50 -1.24
C HIS A 191 2.08 12.67 -1.56
N TYR A 192 2.21 11.77 -2.52
CA TYR A 192 1.16 10.81 -2.84
C TYR A 192 0.86 9.94 -1.61
N HIS A 193 -0.42 9.86 -1.26
CA HIS A 193 -0.94 8.98 -0.23
C HIS A 193 -2.34 8.55 -0.66
N PHE A 194 -2.67 7.25 -0.59
CA PHE A 194 -3.90 6.71 -1.18
C PHE A 194 -5.15 7.46 -0.73
N ARG A 195 -5.33 7.63 0.59
CA ARG A 195 -6.50 8.35 1.13
C ARG A 195 -6.58 9.81 0.69
N LYS A 196 -5.42 10.47 0.52
CA LYS A 196 -5.36 11.88 0.11
C LYS A 196 -5.75 12.01 -1.36
N ALA A 197 -5.16 11.17 -2.21
CA ALA A 197 -5.51 11.09 -3.63
C ALA A 197 -6.99 10.74 -3.82
N LEU A 198 -7.52 9.77 -3.08
CA LEU A 198 -8.94 9.39 -3.12
C LEU A 198 -9.86 10.53 -2.66
N ALA A 199 -9.49 11.27 -1.60
CA ALA A 199 -10.27 12.40 -1.14
C ALA A 199 -10.31 13.54 -2.17
N LEU A 200 -9.16 13.85 -2.80
CA LEU A 200 -9.09 14.84 -3.89
C LEU A 200 -9.92 14.39 -5.10
N PHE A 201 -9.82 13.11 -5.46
CA PHE A 201 -10.58 12.51 -6.56
C PHE A 201 -12.08 12.59 -6.31
N ASN A 202 -12.56 12.14 -5.15
CA ASN A 202 -13.97 12.19 -4.77
C ASN A 202 -14.55 13.62 -4.82
N ARG A 203 -13.74 14.65 -4.57
CA ARG A 203 -14.15 16.07 -4.70
C ARG A 203 -14.24 16.57 -6.15
N HIS A 204 -13.51 15.95 -7.07
CA HIS A 204 -13.40 16.40 -8.47
C HIS A 204 -14.08 15.48 -9.48
N VAL A 205 -14.46 14.27 -9.08
CA VAL A 205 -14.91 13.23 -10.01
C VAL A 205 -16.12 13.71 -10.85
N ASP A 206 -17.09 14.37 -10.23
CA ASP A 206 -18.31 14.87 -10.89
C ASP A 206 -18.18 16.28 -11.46
N LYS A 207 -17.03 16.93 -11.31
CA LYS A 207 -16.81 18.29 -11.82
C LYS A 207 -16.33 18.24 -13.26
N HIS A 208 -16.88 19.10 -14.13
CA HIS A 208 -16.39 19.31 -15.50
C HIS A 208 -15.20 20.30 -15.58
N GLU A 209 -14.49 20.49 -14.46
CA GLU A 209 -13.31 21.35 -14.36
C GLU A 209 -12.04 20.60 -14.83
N GLU A 210 -11.07 21.33 -15.37
CA GLU A 210 -9.74 20.76 -15.66
C GLU A 210 -9.07 20.28 -14.37
N LEU A 211 -8.55 19.05 -14.40
CA LEU A 211 -7.78 18.51 -13.29
C LEU A 211 -6.44 19.23 -13.13
N LYS A 212 -6.16 19.67 -11.92
CA LYS A 212 -4.90 20.33 -11.55
C LYS A 212 -4.03 19.40 -10.71
N ALA A 213 -2.75 19.74 -10.62
CA ALA A 213 -1.83 19.12 -9.67
C ALA A 213 -2.34 19.30 -8.22
N PRO A 214 -2.05 18.35 -7.31
CA PRO A 214 -1.31 17.12 -7.58
C PRO A 214 -2.18 15.99 -8.13
N LEU A 215 -3.51 16.13 -8.12
CA LEU A 215 -4.43 15.04 -8.49
C LEU A 215 -4.21 14.57 -9.94
N LYS A 216 -4.00 15.50 -10.88
CA LYS A 216 -3.71 15.17 -12.30
C LYS A 216 -2.55 14.18 -12.45
N ASP A 217 -1.52 14.33 -11.63
CA ASP A 217 -0.31 13.52 -11.71
C ASP A 217 -0.48 12.18 -10.98
N TRP A 218 -1.44 12.11 -10.05
CA TRP A 218 -1.68 10.95 -9.19
C TRP A 218 -2.70 9.96 -9.73
N LEU A 219 -3.44 10.29 -10.79
CA LEU A 219 -4.57 9.46 -11.27
C LEU A 219 -4.17 8.02 -11.59
N GLN A 220 -3.05 7.82 -12.31
CA GLN A 220 -2.61 6.47 -12.68
C GLN A 220 -2.28 5.62 -11.43
N ARG A 221 -1.56 6.19 -10.46
CA ARG A 221 -1.25 5.50 -9.20
C ARG A 221 -2.51 5.27 -8.37
N LEU A 222 -3.43 6.23 -8.35
CA LEU A 222 -4.72 6.11 -7.67
C LEU A 222 -5.56 4.96 -8.24
N ALA A 223 -5.64 4.82 -9.57
CA ALA A 223 -6.34 3.68 -10.19
C ALA A 223 -5.76 2.34 -9.72
N GLN A 224 -4.43 2.19 -9.78
CA GLN A 224 -3.73 0.99 -9.35
C GLN A 224 -3.94 0.68 -7.86
N ASP A 225 -3.95 1.71 -7.01
CA ASP A 225 -4.19 1.55 -5.58
C ASP A 225 -5.66 1.25 -5.25
N CYS A 226 -6.61 1.83 -5.97
CA CYS A 226 -8.02 1.46 -5.86
C CYS A 226 -8.22 -0.02 -6.16
N ALA A 227 -7.62 -0.52 -7.25
CA ALA A 227 -7.69 -1.93 -7.61
C ALA A 227 -7.07 -2.82 -6.52
N ALA A 228 -5.85 -2.51 -6.11
CA ALA A 228 -5.18 -3.26 -5.05
C ALA A 228 -5.97 -3.25 -3.73
N PHE A 229 -6.56 -2.12 -3.36
CA PHE A 229 -7.30 -1.97 -2.11
C PHE A 229 -8.62 -2.76 -2.11
N LEU A 230 -9.33 -2.80 -3.25
CA LEU A 230 -10.58 -3.55 -3.38
C LEU A 230 -10.39 -5.06 -3.22
N HIS A 231 -9.19 -5.58 -3.48
CA HIS A 231 -8.85 -6.96 -3.17
C HIS A 231 -8.52 -7.23 -1.70
N ILE A 232 -8.34 -6.21 -0.86
CA ILE A 232 -8.14 -6.39 0.57
C ILE A 232 -9.51 -6.70 1.19
N PRO A 233 -9.73 -7.90 1.77
CA PRO A 233 -10.98 -8.24 2.41
C PRO A 233 -11.30 -7.29 3.55
N ALA A 234 -12.55 -6.84 3.60
CA ALA A 234 -13.02 -5.81 4.51
C ALA A 234 -13.89 -6.32 5.68
N HIS A 235 -14.29 -7.60 5.66
CA HIS A 235 -15.28 -8.17 6.59
C HIS A 235 -14.90 -7.99 8.07
N ASP A 236 -13.61 -8.14 8.41
CA ASP A 236 -13.13 -8.05 9.80
C ASP A 236 -12.46 -6.71 10.14
N CYS A 237 -12.59 -5.69 9.28
CA CYS A 237 -11.95 -4.40 9.49
C CYS A 237 -12.90 -3.26 9.13
N PRO A 238 -13.55 -2.61 10.12
CA PRO A 238 -14.48 -1.50 9.87
C PRO A 238 -13.86 -0.35 9.08
N ALA A 239 -12.56 -0.08 9.28
CA ALA A 239 -11.84 0.93 8.52
C ALA A 239 -11.73 0.58 7.03
N TYR A 240 -11.55 -0.70 6.69
CA TYR A 240 -11.50 -1.16 5.30
C TYR A 240 -12.91 -1.20 4.71
N ALA A 241 -13.90 -1.67 5.45
CA ALA A 241 -15.31 -1.66 5.03
C ALA A 241 -15.78 -0.24 4.69
N SER A 242 -15.38 0.76 5.48
CA SER A 242 -15.70 2.16 5.19
C SER A 242 -15.04 2.68 3.92
N LEU A 243 -13.79 2.29 3.62
CA LEU A 243 -13.09 2.68 2.39
C LEU A 243 -13.66 1.97 1.16
N HIS A 244 -13.97 0.67 1.26
CA HIS A 244 -14.71 -0.08 0.24
C HIS A 244 -16.03 0.63 -0.10
N ARG A 245 -16.83 0.95 0.92
CA ARG A 245 -18.09 1.69 0.74
C ARG A 245 -17.89 3.06 0.09
N LEU A 246 -16.82 3.78 0.42
CA LEU A 246 -16.51 5.06 -0.21
C LEU A 246 -16.21 4.89 -1.70
N LEU A 247 -15.40 3.90 -2.07
CA LEU A 247 -15.07 3.57 -3.46
C LEU A 247 -16.33 3.19 -4.25
N THR A 248 -17.18 2.34 -3.68
CA THR A 248 -18.47 1.98 -4.29
C THR A 248 -19.38 3.20 -4.48
N LYS A 249 -19.48 4.08 -3.47
CA LYS A 249 -20.30 5.30 -3.55
C LYS A 249 -19.80 6.28 -4.61
N VAL A 250 -18.49 6.44 -4.74
CA VAL A 250 -17.89 7.29 -5.78
C VAL A 250 -18.32 6.77 -7.16
N LEU A 251 -18.19 5.46 -7.40
CA LEU A 251 -18.59 4.87 -8.67
C LEU A 251 -20.10 4.97 -8.93
N GLN A 252 -20.94 4.66 -7.93
CA GLN A 252 -22.41 4.76 -8.05
C GLN A 252 -22.86 6.20 -8.35
N ARG A 253 -22.20 7.19 -7.74
CA ARG A 253 -22.53 8.60 -7.95
C ARG A 253 -22.12 9.07 -9.35
N SER A 254 -20.90 8.75 -9.78
CA SER A 254 -20.36 9.21 -11.05
C SER A 254 -20.83 8.39 -12.26
N GLY A 255 -21.24 7.14 -12.05
CA GLY A 255 -21.59 6.20 -13.11
C GLY A 255 -20.35 5.56 -13.76
N ILE A 256 -20.58 4.53 -14.56
CA ILE A 256 -19.55 3.88 -15.37
C ILE A 256 -19.36 4.71 -16.65
N PRO A 257 -18.13 5.18 -16.95
CA PRO A 257 -17.87 5.91 -18.18
C PRO A 257 -18.22 5.10 -19.43
N GLN A 258 -18.82 5.74 -20.43
CA GLN A 258 -19.07 5.14 -21.73
C GLN A 258 -17.77 5.03 -22.51
N VAL A 259 -17.51 3.86 -23.09
CA VAL A 259 -16.29 3.57 -23.87
C VAL A 259 -16.68 3.06 -25.24
N SER A 260 -16.17 3.70 -26.29
CA SER A 260 -16.37 3.26 -27.67
C SER A 260 -15.17 3.65 -28.53
N ARG A 261 -15.12 3.16 -29.78
CA ARG A 261 -14.11 3.61 -30.75
C ARG A 261 -14.15 5.13 -30.98
N HIS A 262 -15.32 5.75 -30.82
CA HIS A 262 -15.53 7.19 -30.98
C HIS A 262 -15.36 7.98 -29.67
N CYS A 263 -15.32 7.29 -28.53
CA CYS A 263 -15.11 7.88 -27.21
C CYS A 263 -14.01 7.10 -26.45
N PRO A 264 -12.74 7.19 -26.89
CA PRO A 264 -11.64 6.50 -26.22
C PRO A 264 -11.31 7.17 -24.88
N VAL A 265 -10.91 6.36 -23.90
CA VAL A 265 -10.51 6.84 -22.58
C VAL A 265 -8.99 7.00 -22.51
N LYS A 266 -8.53 8.19 -22.09
CA LYS A 266 -7.11 8.45 -21.84
C LYS A 266 -6.68 7.72 -20.56
N SER A 267 -5.49 7.11 -20.56
CA SER A 267 -4.97 6.34 -19.42
C SER A 267 -4.83 7.16 -18.13
N ASN A 268 -4.52 8.45 -18.23
CA ASN A 268 -4.40 9.37 -17.10
C ASN A 268 -5.63 10.30 -17.01
N SER A 269 -6.82 9.73 -16.81
CA SER A 269 -8.10 10.45 -16.74
C SER A 269 -8.98 9.98 -15.58
N LYS A 270 -10.05 10.73 -15.28
CA LYS A 270 -11.02 10.33 -14.23
C LYS A 270 -11.77 9.07 -14.64
N GLU A 271 -12.06 8.97 -15.92
CA GLU A 271 -12.76 7.86 -16.57
C GLU A 271 -11.94 6.58 -16.43
N ALA A 272 -10.62 6.64 -16.61
CA ALA A 272 -9.74 5.48 -16.40
C ALA A 272 -9.78 4.98 -14.95
N VAL A 273 -9.78 5.89 -13.96
CA VAL A 273 -9.90 5.52 -12.53
C VAL A 273 -11.26 4.86 -12.27
N LEU A 274 -12.35 5.45 -12.76
CA LEU A 274 -13.71 4.91 -12.59
C LEU A 274 -13.87 3.53 -13.25
N LEU A 275 -13.35 3.33 -14.46
CA LEU A 275 -13.37 2.04 -15.14
C LEU A 275 -12.57 0.99 -14.39
N CYS A 276 -11.38 1.36 -13.88
CA CYS A 276 -10.58 0.46 -13.06
C CYS A 276 -11.34 0.05 -11.79
N MET A 277 -11.96 0.99 -11.09
CA MET A 277 -12.80 0.69 -9.92
C MET A 277 -14.00 -0.19 -10.27
N ALA A 278 -14.66 0.06 -11.41
CA ALA A 278 -15.82 -0.72 -11.86
C ALA A 278 -15.46 -2.18 -12.15
N THR A 279 -14.34 -2.41 -12.84
CA THR A 279 -13.83 -3.75 -13.11
C THR A 279 -13.54 -4.51 -11.82
N GLU A 280 -12.90 -3.86 -10.86
CA GLU A 280 -12.49 -4.54 -9.63
C GLU A 280 -13.68 -4.79 -8.68
N LEU A 281 -14.64 -3.87 -8.64
CA LEU A 281 -15.88 -4.07 -7.92
C LEU A 281 -16.74 -5.18 -8.53
N SER A 282 -16.77 -5.34 -9.86
CA SER A 282 -17.51 -6.43 -10.49
C SER A 282 -16.90 -7.81 -10.23
N LEU A 283 -15.58 -7.88 -9.99
CA LEU A 283 -14.88 -9.10 -9.62
C LEU A 283 -15.00 -9.45 -8.12
N THR A 284 -15.24 -8.46 -7.27
CA THR A 284 -15.21 -8.62 -5.81
C THR A 284 -16.59 -8.57 -5.14
N MET A 285 -17.58 -7.93 -5.76
CA MET A 285 -18.94 -7.86 -5.23
C MET A 285 -19.82 -9.00 -5.74
N THR A 286 -20.68 -9.50 -4.85
CA THR A 286 -21.63 -10.59 -5.15
C THR A 286 -22.83 -10.12 -6.00
N ASP A 287 -23.11 -8.81 -6.03
CA ASP A 287 -24.20 -8.21 -6.81
C ASP A 287 -23.67 -7.07 -7.71
N SER A 288 -23.20 -7.45 -8.89
CA SER A 288 -22.69 -6.52 -9.90
C SER A 288 -23.80 -5.68 -10.56
N ALA A 289 -25.07 -6.10 -10.46
CA ALA A 289 -26.20 -5.36 -11.03
C ALA A 289 -26.43 -4.01 -10.32
N ALA A 290 -26.10 -3.92 -9.03
CA ALA A 290 -26.13 -2.69 -8.25
C ALA A 290 -25.16 -1.60 -8.77
N LEU A 291 -24.15 -1.96 -9.57
CA LEU A 291 -23.21 -1.01 -10.19
C LEU A 291 -23.76 -0.36 -11.48
N VAL A 292 -24.78 -0.96 -12.10
CA VAL A 292 -25.28 -0.59 -13.44
C VAL A 292 -26.49 0.34 -13.40
N GLN A 293 -27.05 0.63 -12.22
CA GLN A 293 -28.33 1.36 -12.08
C GLN A 293 -28.40 2.74 -12.76
N LYS A 294 -27.27 3.41 -13.04
CA LYS A 294 -27.24 4.66 -13.82
C LYS A 294 -27.02 4.49 -15.33
N SER A 295 -26.47 3.35 -15.79
CA SER A 295 -26.14 3.14 -17.21
C SER A 295 -27.38 2.82 -18.06
N ALA A 296 -28.44 2.28 -17.44
CA ALA A 296 -29.65 1.83 -18.13
C ALA A 296 -30.53 2.95 -18.69
N ALA A 297 -30.28 4.22 -18.36
CA ALA A 297 -31.10 5.34 -18.86
C ALA A 297 -30.86 5.69 -20.35
N GLY A 298 -29.89 5.07 -21.02
CA GLY A 298 -29.56 5.35 -22.42
C GLY A 298 -29.53 4.14 -23.37
N ILE A 299 -29.81 2.92 -22.89
CA ILE A 299 -29.78 1.70 -23.71
C ILE A 299 -31.11 0.95 -23.55
N CYS A 300 -32.19 1.61 -23.95
CA CYS A 300 -33.40 0.91 -24.37
C CYS A 300 -33.64 1.25 -25.83
N ALA A 301 -32.97 0.52 -26.73
CA ALA A 301 -33.44 0.41 -28.10
C ALA A 301 -33.13 -1.01 -28.62
N LEU A 302 -34.19 -1.82 -28.51
CA LEU A 302 -34.46 -3.09 -29.18
C LEU A 302 -33.95 -4.37 -28.48
N PRO A 303 -34.87 -5.31 -28.15
CA PRO A 303 -34.48 -6.65 -27.74
C PRO A 303 -33.77 -7.34 -28.91
N VAL A 304 -32.57 -7.84 -28.67
CA VAL A 304 -31.89 -8.72 -29.61
C VAL A 304 -32.42 -10.13 -29.35
N THR A 305 -33.31 -10.60 -30.23
CA THR A 305 -33.68 -12.02 -30.27
C THR A 305 -32.51 -12.79 -30.85
N VAL A 306 -31.89 -13.65 -30.04
CA VAL A 306 -30.89 -14.61 -30.52
C VAL A 306 -31.63 -15.91 -30.82
N GLU A 307 -31.89 -16.17 -32.09
CA GLU A 307 -32.36 -17.49 -32.54
C GLU A 307 -31.16 -18.43 -32.57
N ILE A 308 -31.21 -19.46 -31.72
CA ILE A 308 -30.23 -20.55 -31.72
C ILE A 308 -30.82 -21.66 -32.57
N ASP A 309 -30.30 -21.83 -33.78
CA ASP A 309 -30.59 -22.99 -34.61
C ASP A 309 -29.77 -24.19 -34.11
N GLY A 310 -30.47 -25.17 -33.53
CA GLY A 310 -29.90 -26.41 -33.02
C GLY A 310 -29.70 -27.49 -34.08
N THR A 311 -29.83 -27.16 -35.37
CA THR A 311 -29.62 -28.12 -36.47
C THR A 311 -28.33 -27.82 -37.23
N ASN A 312 -27.21 -28.25 -36.65
CA ASN A 312 -25.98 -28.46 -37.41
C ASN A 312 -25.80 -29.99 -37.58
N PRO A 313 -25.58 -30.50 -38.80
CA PRO A 313 -25.43 -31.94 -39.08
C PRO A 313 -24.14 -32.55 -38.53
#